data_AF-A0A1P8KIQ4-F1
#
_entry.id   AF-A0A1P8KIQ4-F1
#
_cell.length_a   1.000
_cell.length_b   1.000
_cell.length_c   1.000
_cell.angle_alpha   90.00
_cell.angle_beta   90.00
_cell.angle_gamma   90.00
#
_symmetry.space_group_name_H-M   'P 1'
#
loop_
_entity.id
_entity.type
_entity.pdbx_description
1 polymer ?
#
loop_
_entity_poly.entity_id
_entity_poly.type
_entity_poly.pdbx_seq_one_letter_code
_entity_poly.pdbx_strand_id
1 'polypeptide(L)'
;MKYTNEFKNSKFELFYKFIKNDGLVPKKSERLHKKKIYSNLMNNQKMTLENFEDYLVWDKKESIKSIIGEEINYKKLNGQIIDVSFEDNDYLKIHMKEGNILIQIKDFADFKKLASNVL
;
A
#
# COMPACT_ATOMS: atom_id res chain seq x y z
N MET A 1 -11.73 12.59 4.78
CA MET A 1 -10.46 13.27 4.41
C MET A 1 -10.57 13.69 2.94
N LYS A 2 -10.14 14.90 2.51
CA LYS A 2 -10.21 15.29 1.08
C LYS A 2 -8.86 15.05 0.42
N TYR A 3 -8.77 14.03 -0.44
CA TYR A 3 -7.58 13.77 -1.27
C TYR A 3 -7.51 14.76 -2.44
N THR A 4 -6.31 15.27 -2.75
CA THR A 4 -6.11 16.15 -3.91
C THR A 4 -6.33 15.39 -5.22
N ASN A 5 -6.74 16.10 -6.27
CA ASN A 5 -6.90 15.49 -7.61
C ASN A 5 -5.56 14.97 -8.15
N GLU A 6 -4.45 15.64 -7.83
CA GLU A 6 -3.10 15.21 -8.16
C GLU A 6 -2.77 13.85 -7.54
N PHE A 7 -3.06 13.68 -6.24
CA PHE A 7 -2.85 12.41 -5.54
C PHE A 7 -3.73 11.28 -6.10
N LYS A 8 -5.00 11.57 -6.39
CA LYS A 8 -5.90 10.59 -7.01
C LYS A 8 -5.42 10.19 -8.40
N ASN A 9 -4.95 11.16 -9.19
CA ASN A 9 -4.42 10.91 -10.52
C ASN A 9 -3.19 10.00 -10.47
N SER A 10 -2.24 10.27 -9.57
CA SER A 10 -1.01 9.46 -9.46
C SER A 10 -1.29 8.01 -9.05
N LYS A 11 -2.39 7.76 -8.34
CA LYS A 11 -2.81 6.43 -7.87
C LYS A 11 -3.81 5.72 -8.79
N PHE A 12 -4.40 6.41 -9.76
CA PHE A 12 -5.57 5.92 -10.47
C PHE A 12 -5.35 4.58 -11.21
N GLU A 13 -4.20 4.42 -11.88
CA GLU A 13 -3.91 3.19 -12.63
C GLU A 13 -3.82 1.96 -11.72
N LEU A 14 -3.22 2.10 -10.55
CA LEU A 14 -3.12 1.02 -9.55
C LEU A 14 -4.47 0.76 -8.88
N PHE A 15 -5.21 1.82 -8.54
CA PHE A 15 -6.58 1.71 -8.05
C PHE A 15 -7.49 0.95 -9.03
N TYR A 16 -7.42 1.26 -10.32
CA TYR A 16 -8.22 0.59 -11.34
C TYR A 16 -7.86 -0.90 -11.44
N LYS A 17 -6.58 -1.25 -11.32
CA LYS A 17 -6.13 -2.65 -11.26
C LYS A 17 -6.64 -3.36 -10.00
N PHE A 18 -6.59 -2.70 -8.85
CA PHE A 18 -7.11 -3.22 -7.58
C PHE A 18 -8.59 -3.60 -7.70
N ILE A 19 -9.42 -2.68 -8.20
CA ILE A 19 -10.85 -2.91 -8.39
C ILE A 19 -11.13 -4.05 -9.37
N LYS A 20 -10.31 -4.17 -10.43
CA LYS A 20 -10.44 -5.27 -11.41
C LYS A 20 -10.11 -6.63 -10.78
N ASN A 21 -9.10 -6.69 -9.93
CA ASN A 21 -8.71 -7.90 -9.20
C ASN A 21 -9.76 -8.30 -8.15
N ASP A 22 -10.47 -7.33 -7.57
CA ASP A 22 -11.60 -7.54 -6.67
C ASP A 22 -12.88 -8.02 -7.40
N GLY A 23 -12.81 -8.19 -8.73
CA GLY A 23 -13.88 -8.78 -9.54
C GLY A 23 -14.83 -7.77 -10.19
N LEU A 24 -14.55 -6.46 -10.11
CA LEU A 24 -15.34 -5.48 -10.85
C LEU A 24 -14.96 -5.45 -12.33
N VAL A 25 -15.74 -6.17 -13.14
CA VAL A 25 -15.48 -6.34 -14.58
C VAL A 25 -16.35 -5.37 -15.42
N PRO A 26 -15.80 -4.76 -16.49
CA PRO A 26 -16.57 -3.94 -17.41
C PRO A 26 -17.65 -4.76 -18.17
N LYS A 27 -18.90 -4.29 -18.17
CA LYS A 27 -20.00 -4.96 -18.91
C LYS A 27 -19.92 -4.85 -20.45
N LYS A 28 -19.21 -3.86 -20.98
CA LYS A 28 -19.16 -3.56 -22.43
C LYS A 28 -17.77 -3.20 -22.93
N SER A 29 -17.16 -2.18 -22.32
CA SER A 29 -15.86 -1.65 -22.77
C SER A 29 -15.01 -1.25 -21.57
N GLU A 30 -13.79 -1.78 -21.51
CA GLU A 30 -12.81 -1.44 -20.48
C GLU A 30 -12.47 0.05 -20.52
N ARG A 31 -12.31 0.64 -21.71
CA ARG A 31 -12.05 2.07 -21.88
C ARG A 31 -13.16 2.93 -21.27
N LEU A 32 -14.42 2.61 -21.56
CA LEU A 32 -15.57 3.38 -21.03
C LEU A 32 -15.73 3.19 -19.52
N HIS A 33 -15.50 1.97 -19.03
CA HIS A 33 -15.53 1.67 -17.60
C HIS A 33 -14.46 2.45 -16.84
N LYS A 34 -13.21 2.38 -17.31
CA LYS A 34 -12.08 3.13 -16.75
C LYS A 34 -12.36 4.63 -16.71
N LYS A 35 -12.89 5.22 -17.80
CA LYS A 35 -13.28 6.63 -17.85
C LYS A 35 -14.38 6.97 -16.81
N LYS A 36 -15.33 6.08 -16.60
CA LYS A 36 -16.40 6.25 -15.59
C LYS A 36 -15.85 6.22 -14.17
N ILE A 37 -15.02 5.24 -13.83
CA ILE A 37 -14.38 5.14 -12.51
C ILE A 37 -13.50 6.37 -12.25
N TYR A 38 -12.73 6.81 -13.25
CA TYR A 38 -11.93 8.03 -13.18
C TYR A 38 -12.79 9.25 -12.84
N SER A 39 -13.85 9.48 -13.62
CA SER A 39 -14.76 10.61 -13.41
C SER A 39 -15.42 10.56 -12.04
N ASN A 40 -15.86 9.38 -11.59
CA ASN A 40 -16.44 9.20 -10.27
C ASN A 40 -15.45 9.53 -9.15
N LEU A 41 -14.19 9.09 -9.26
CA LEU A 41 -13.14 9.36 -8.29
C LEU A 41 -12.83 10.86 -8.18
N MET A 42 -12.72 11.55 -9.32
CA MET A 42 -12.46 12.99 -9.35
C MET A 42 -13.62 13.80 -8.76
N ASN A 43 -14.86 13.35 -8.97
CA ASN A 43 -16.06 13.98 -8.44
C ASN A 43 -16.43 13.55 -7.01
N ASN A 44 -15.58 12.80 -6.30
CA ASN A 44 -15.83 12.30 -4.95
C ASN A 44 -17.15 11.51 -4.83
N GLN A 45 -17.50 10.75 -5.86
CA GLN A 45 -18.67 9.85 -5.78
C GLN A 45 -18.48 8.85 -4.65
N LYS A 46 -19.44 8.82 -3.71
CA LYS A 46 -19.33 8.13 -2.41
C LYS A 46 -18.76 6.71 -2.53
N MET A 47 -19.42 5.83 -3.30
CA MET A 47 -18.98 4.43 -3.44
C MET A 47 -17.60 4.29 -4.10
N THR A 48 -17.24 5.17 -5.03
CA THR A 48 -15.90 5.13 -5.66
C THR A 48 -14.84 5.64 -4.70
N LEU A 49 -15.18 6.60 -3.84
CA LEU A 49 -14.29 7.10 -2.81
C LEU A 49 -14.06 6.06 -1.70
N GLU A 50 -15.10 5.36 -1.25
CA GLU A 50 -15.00 4.25 -0.29
C GLU A 50 -14.05 3.15 -0.83
N ASN A 51 -14.27 2.70 -2.07
CA ASN A 51 -13.35 1.74 -2.72
C ASN A 51 -11.92 2.28 -2.85
N PHE A 52 -11.76 3.59 -3.05
CA PHE A 52 -10.44 4.21 -3.13
C PHE A 52 -9.75 4.21 -1.76
N GLU A 53 -10.49 4.41 -0.68
CA GLU A 53 -9.96 4.31 0.70
C GLU A 53 -9.51 2.87 1.01
N ASP A 54 -10.31 1.87 0.63
CA ASP A 54 -9.94 0.45 0.76
C ASP A 54 -8.67 0.13 -0.05
N TYR A 55 -8.58 0.64 -1.27
CA TYR A 55 -7.38 0.55 -2.09
C TYR A 55 -6.16 1.17 -1.39
N LEU A 56 -6.28 2.34 -0.77
CA LEU A 56 -5.15 2.99 -0.09
C LEU A 56 -4.65 2.15 1.09
N VAL A 57 -5.56 1.50 1.83
CA VAL A 57 -5.20 0.57 2.89
C VAL A 57 -4.46 -0.64 2.30
N TRP A 58 -4.96 -1.20 1.20
CA TRP A 58 -4.32 -2.31 0.50
C TRP A 58 -2.93 -1.94 -0.05
N ASP A 59 -2.81 -0.80 -0.75
CA ASP A 59 -1.56 -0.28 -1.34
C ASP A 59 -0.49 -0.10 -0.26
N LYS A 60 -0.89 0.40 0.91
CA LYS A 60 -0.01 0.52 2.07
C LYS A 60 0.46 -0.84 2.56
N LYS A 61 -0.45 -1.82 2.72
CA LYS A 61 -0.09 -3.18 3.14
C LYS A 61 0.86 -3.85 2.15
N GLU A 62 0.62 -3.72 0.86
CA GLU A 62 1.50 -4.29 -0.17
C GLU A 62 2.87 -3.61 -0.19
N SER A 63 2.92 -2.29 0.03
CA SER A 63 4.20 -1.57 0.15
C SER A 63 5.05 -2.02 1.34
N ILE A 64 4.39 -2.56 2.38
CA ILE A 64 5.00 -3.15 3.58
C ILE A 64 5.41 -4.59 3.34
N LYS A 65 4.65 -5.37 2.57
CA LYS A 65 5.10 -6.72 2.20
C LYS A 65 6.27 -6.69 1.22
N SER A 66 6.44 -5.61 0.45
CA SER A 66 7.52 -5.52 -0.55
C SER A 66 8.92 -5.57 0.05
N ILE A 67 9.09 -5.30 1.35
CA ILE A 67 10.40 -5.37 2.03
C ILE A 67 10.75 -6.79 2.48
N ILE A 68 9.84 -7.76 2.35
CA ILE A 68 10.14 -9.16 2.66
C ILE A 68 11.24 -9.64 1.71
N GLY A 69 12.29 -10.21 2.28
CA GLY A 69 13.50 -10.64 1.59
C GLY A 69 14.61 -9.58 1.55
N GLU A 70 14.32 -8.31 1.88
CA GLU A 70 15.36 -7.27 2.00
C GLU A 70 16.21 -7.50 3.26
N GLU A 71 17.50 -7.19 3.15
CA GLU A 71 18.41 -7.12 4.30
C GLU A 71 18.34 -5.75 4.95
N ILE A 72 18.45 -5.72 6.27
CA ILE A 72 18.30 -4.50 7.05
C ILE A 72 19.34 -4.48 8.17
N ASN A 73 19.90 -3.30 8.40
CA ASN A 73 20.62 -2.96 9.61
C ASN A 73 19.84 -1.91 10.39
N TYR A 74 19.21 -2.31 11.49
CA TYR A 74 18.42 -1.41 12.33
C TYR A 74 18.58 -1.71 13.80
N LYS A 75 18.94 -0.70 14.59
CA LYS A 75 19.13 -0.79 16.06
C LYS A 75 20.02 -1.98 16.49
N LYS A 76 21.09 -2.26 15.73
CA LYS A 76 22.04 -3.38 15.95
C LYS A 76 21.48 -4.78 15.63
N LEU A 77 20.29 -4.86 15.05
CA LEU A 77 19.80 -6.08 14.42
C LEU A 77 20.14 -6.02 12.93
N ASN A 78 20.94 -6.99 12.50
CA ASN A 78 21.27 -7.22 11.11
C ASN A 78 20.59 -8.51 10.70
N GLY A 79 19.80 -8.47 9.64
CA GLY A 79 19.04 -9.64 9.26
C GLY A 79 18.24 -9.45 7.99
N GLN A 80 17.85 -10.57 7.41
CA GLN A 80 16.89 -10.59 6.32
C GLN A 80 15.47 -10.58 6.90
N ILE A 81 14.60 -9.74 6.34
CA ILE A 81 13.17 -9.74 6.67
C ILE A 81 12.54 -11.00 6.09
N ILE A 82 12.02 -11.87 6.95
CA ILE A 82 11.32 -13.09 6.55
C ILE A 82 9.83 -12.83 6.39
N ASP A 83 9.27 -12.01 7.27
CA ASP A 83 7.83 -11.75 7.30
C ASP A 83 7.51 -10.42 8.00
N VAL A 84 6.30 -9.91 7.80
CA VAL A 84 5.78 -8.73 8.49
C VAL A 84 4.34 -8.99 8.94
N SER A 85 4.09 -8.82 10.23
CA SER A 85 2.75 -8.86 10.82
C SER A 85 2.32 -7.49 11.32
N PHE A 86 1.01 -7.24 11.29
CA PHE A 86 0.40 -6.03 11.83
C PHE A 86 0.02 -6.32 13.29
N GLU A 87 0.62 -5.62 14.23
CA GLU A 87 0.24 -5.65 15.65
C GLU A 87 -0.55 -4.39 15.96
N ASP A 88 -1.79 -4.56 16.43
CA ASP A 88 -2.75 -3.48 16.59
C ASP A 88 -2.93 -2.61 15.32
N ASN A 89 -3.67 -1.50 15.42
CA ASN A 89 -3.91 -0.63 14.26
C ASN A 89 -2.69 0.24 13.87
N ASP A 90 -1.68 0.35 14.74
CA ASP A 90 -0.61 1.35 14.61
C ASP A 90 0.82 0.78 14.57
N TYR A 91 1.02 -0.53 14.80
CA TYR A 91 2.36 -1.13 14.83
C TYR A 91 2.56 -2.20 13.75
N LEU A 92 3.81 -2.31 13.30
CA LEU A 92 4.31 -3.36 12.43
C LEU A 92 5.35 -4.15 13.19
N LYS A 93 5.17 -5.46 13.23
CA LYS A 93 6.15 -6.40 13.74
C LYS A 93 6.85 -7.06 12.56
N ILE A 94 8.14 -6.81 12.48
CA ILE A 94 9.01 -7.27 11.41
C ILE A 94 9.77 -8.48 11.93
N HIS A 95 9.59 -9.61 11.26
CA HIS A 95 10.19 -10.88 11.62
C HIS A 95 11.46 -11.08 10.80
N MET A 96 12.59 -11.28 11.49
CA MET A 96 13.89 -11.58 10.91
C MET A 96 14.42 -12.88 11.52
N LYS A 97 15.49 -13.45 10.94
CA LYS A 97 16.08 -14.69 11.48
C LYS A 97 16.67 -14.48 12.88
N GLU A 98 17.20 -13.30 13.11
CA GLU A 98 17.95 -12.90 14.29
C GLU A 98 17.05 -12.34 15.40
N GLY A 99 15.77 -12.09 15.10
CA GLY A 99 14.80 -11.57 16.06
C GLY A 99 13.66 -10.80 15.41
N ASN A 100 12.87 -10.11 16.23
CA ASN A 100 11.75 -9.31 15.78
C ASN A 100 11.97 -7.83 16.12
N ILE A 101 11.54 -6.94 15.23
CA ILE A 101 11.47 -5.49 15.49
C ILE A 101 10.01 -5.05 15.51
N LEU A 102 9.64 -4.24 16.49
CA LEU A 102 8.38 -3.51 16.48
C LEU A 102 8.64 -2.05 16.06
N ILE A 103 7.94 -1.59 15.04
CA ILE A 103 7.96 -0.18 14.61
C ILE A 103 6.54 0.38 14.54
N GLN A 104 6.39 1.69 14.69
CA GLN A 104 5.11 2.34 14.38
C GLN A 104 4.95 2.46 12.87
N ILE A 105 3.72 2.25 12.38
CA ILE A 105 3.38 2.35 10.95
C ILE A 105 3.78 3.72 10.38
N LYS A 106 3.67 4.79 11.18
CA LYS A 106 4.03 6.15 10.75
C LYS A 106 5.54 6.30 10.44
N ASP A 107 6.37 5.48 11.06
CA ASP A 107 7.83 5.48 10.89
C ASP A 107 8.28 4.52 9.77
N PHE A 108 7.34 3.82 9.12
CA PHE A 108 7.64 2.83 8.07
C PHE A 108 8.40 3.43 6.88
N ALA A 109 8.10 4.68 6.49
CA ALA A 109 8.77 5.32 5.37
C ALA A 109 10.27 5.50 5.62
N ASP A 110 10.65 5.83 6.86
CA ASP A 110 12.06 5.97 7.23
C ASP A 110 12.72 4.62 7.46
N PHE A 111 11.98 3.65 8.00
CA PHE A 111 12.43 2.26 8.07
C PHE A 111 12.78 1.70 6.68
N LYS A 112 11.91 1.91 5.68
CA LYS A 112 12.11 1.40 4.32
C LYS A 112 13.41 1.92 3.67
N LYS A 113 13.77 3.18 3.90
CA LYS A 113 15.03 3.75 3.39
C LYS A 113 16.26 3.05 3.97
N LEU A 114 16.17 2.51 5.18
CA LEU A 114 17.28 1.81 5.83
C LEU A 114 17.45 0.40 5.28
N ALA A 115 16.37 -0.29 4.94
CA ALA A 115 16.40 -1.60 4.27
C ALA A 115 16.98 -1.51 2.85
N SER A 116 16.63 -0.46 2.09
CA SER A 116 17.14 -0.28 0.72
C SER A 116 18.61 0.18 0.62
N ASN A 117 19.29 0.44 1.75
CA ASN A 117 20.68 0.96 1.79
C ASN A 117 21.73 -0.10 2.15
N VAL A 118 21.34 -1.38 2.30
CA VAL A 118 22.29 -2.46 2.55
C VAL A 118 22.83 -2.96 1.20
N LEU A 119 24.02 -2.46 0.84
CA LEU A 119 24.88 -2.97 -0.24
C LEU A 119 26.03 -3.77 0.35
#